data_AF-A0A661AJP7-F1
#
_entry.id   AF-A0A661AJP7-F1
#
_cell.length_a   1.000
_cell.length_b   1.000
_cell.length_c   1.000
_cell.angle_alpha   90.00
_cell.angle_beta   90.00
_cell.angle_gamma   90.00
#
_symmetry.space_group_name_H-M   'P 1'
#
loop_
_entity.id
_entity.type
_entity.pdbx_description
1 polymer ?
#
loop_
_entity_poly.entity_id
_entity_poly.type
_entity_poly.pdbx_seq_one_letter_code
_entity_poly.pdbx_strand_id
1 'polypeptide(L)'
;MFKKAIIPLFILFFLGCPKNEECISLKEAEEIVLYDIVGADTMEWDTTKIRVYELPYMLEEGDTVRIAKIDPDEEYPEENYRDTVFTLREDCWYFYIDDTPPLEMMIGRHVFVYSDKKYDIIYSIGPLSYYWNNEMIEIKW
;
A
#
# COMPACT_ATOMS: atom_id res chain seq x y z
N MET A 1 -7.13 -64.45 23.99
CA MET A 1 -6.48 -63.12 24.03
C MET A 1 -6.51 -62.52 22.64
N PHE A 2 -7.39 -61.54 22.39
CA PHE A 2 -7.29 -60.64 21.25
C PHE A 2 -7.60 -59.25 21.79
N LYS A 3 -6.64 -58.33 21.65
CA LYS A 3 -6.67 -56.99 22.24
C LYS A 3 -7.74 -56.15 21.52
N LYS A 4 -8.66 -55.58 22.29
CA LYS A 4 -9.53 -54.49 21.84
C LYS A 4 -8.64 -53.26 21.59
N ALA A 5 -8.56 -52.80 20.34
CA ALA A 5 -8.02 -51.49 20.04
C ALA A 5 -9.17 -50.48 20.13
N ILE A 6 -9.18 -49.69 21.20
CA ILE A 6 -10.02 -48.51 21.35
C ILE A 6 -9.34 -47.41 20.53
N ILE A 7 -10.00 -46.94 19.47
CA ILE A 7 -9.55 -45.81 18.66
C ILE A 7 -9.84 -44.54 19.48
N PRO A 8 -8.85 -43.68 19.80
CA PRO A 8 -9.13 -42.43 20.47
C PRO A 8 -9.73 -41.46 19.46
N LEU A 9 -10.98 -41.08 19.70
CA LEU A 9 -11.67 -39.98 19.08
C LEU A 9 -11.02 -38.68 19.58
N PHE A 10 -10.01 -38.18 18.88
CA PHE A 10 -9.44 -36.85 19.10
C PHE A 10 -9.25 -36.17 17.76
N ILE A 11 -10.36 -35.73 17.17
CA ILE A 11 -10.35 -34.66 16.18
C ILE A 11 -10.72 -33.40 16.94
N LEU A 12 -9.70 -32.76 17.53
CA LEU A 12 -9.77 -31.36 17.91
C LEU A 12 -9.83 -30.55 16.60
N PHE A 13 -11.05 -30.32 16.11
CA PHE A 13 -11.27 -29.18 15.24
C PHE A 13 -11.01 -27.93 16.09
N PHE A 14 -9.79 -27.41 16.03
CA PHE A 14 -9.57 -26.00 16.30
C PHE A 14 -10.37 -25.24 15.24
N LEU A 15 -11.63 -24.94 15.57
CA LEU A 15 -12.28 -23.70 15.14
C LEU A 15 -11.42 -22.58 15.74
N GLY A 16 -10.27 -22.34 15.10
CA GLY A 16 -9.66 -21.03 15.20
C GLY A 16 -10.72 -20.09 14.66
N CYS A 17 -11.35 -19.32 15.54
CA CYS A 17 -11.92 -18.05 15.10
C CYS A 17 -10.87 -17.44 14.17
N PRO A 18 -11.23 -17.01 12.93
CA PRO A 18 -10.34 -16.13 12.22
C PRO A 18 -10.03 -15.02 13.21
N LYS A 19 -8.74 -14.90 13.53
CA LYS A 19 -8.25 -13.85 14.37
C LYS A 19 -8.73 -12.60 13.62
N ASN A 20 -9.75 -11.93 14.14
CA ASN A 20 -10.06 -10.57 13.72
C ASN A 20 -8.85 -9.77 14.22
N GLU A 21 -7.73 -9.90 13.51
CA GLU A 21 -6.68 -8.90 13.58
C GLU A 21 -7.38 -7.66 13.05
N GLU A 22 -7.65 -6.76 13.99
CA GLU A 22 -8.24 -5.47 13.69
C GLU A 22 -7.28 -4.81 12.69
N CYS A 23 -7.74 -4.63 11.46
CA CYS A 23 -6.96 -3.93 10.45
C CYS A 23 -6.61 -2.54 11.00
N ILE A 24 -5.38 -2.10 10.73
CA ILE A 24 -4.93 -0.78 11.12
C ILE A 24 -5.85 0.31 10.60
N SER A 25 -5.97 1.37 11.38
CA SER A 25 -6.71 2.57 10.96
C SER A 25 -5.97 3.32 9.85
N LEU A 26 -6.68 4.15 9.09
CA LEU A 26 -6.06 5.07 8.12
C LEU A 26 -4.98 5.92 8.79
N LYS A 27 -5.24 6.40 10.01
CA LYS A 27 -4.29 7.23 10.78
C LYS A 27 -2.99 6.48 11.10
N GLU A 28 -3.07 5.20 11.47
CA GLU A 28 -1.87 4.39 11.68
C GLU A 28 -1.10 4.16 10.37
N ALA A 29 -1.81 3.99 9.25
CA ALA A 29 -1.18 3.87 7.95
C ALA A 29 -0.51 5.19 7.51
N GLU A 30 -1.15 6.33 7.75
CA GLU A 30 -0.56 7.66 7.54
C GLU A 30 0.76 7.82 8.31
N GLU A 31 0.80 7.40 9.57
CA GLU A 31 2.03 7.48 10.39
C GLU A 31 3.18 6.65 9.79
N ILE A 32 2.89 5.44 9.30
CA ILE A 32 3.88 4.61 8.59
C ILE A 32 4.39 5.35 7.34
N VAL A 33 3.49 5.92 6.54
CA VAL A 33 3.89 6.60 5.31
C VAL A 33 4.70 7.86 5.61
N LEU A 34 4.24 8.70 6.53
CA LEU A 34 4.90 9.97 6.84
C LEU A 34 6.24 9.77 7.55
N TYR A 35 6.30 8.90 8.55
CA TYR A 35 7.49 8.80 9.40
C TYR A 35 8.45 7.70 8.97
N ASP A 36 7.96 6.53 8.56
CA ASP A 36 8.83 5.41 8.20
C ASP A 36 9.30 5.49 6.73
N ILE A 37 8.45 5.96 5.82
CA ILE A 37 8.73 5.96 4.37
C ILE A 37 9.22 7.32 3.87
N VAL A 38 8.57 8.41 4.30
CA VAL A 38 8.96 9.77 3.90
C VAL A 38 10.03 10.35 4.82
N GLY A 39 10.02 10.02 6.12
CA GLY A 39 10.94 10.61 7.11
C GLY A 39 10.56 12.05 7.47
N ALA A 40 9.27 12.33 7.60
CA ALA A 40 8.71 13.67 7.82
C ALA A 40 9.25 14.39 9.06
N ASP A 41 9.67 13.67 10.09
CA ASP A 41 10.31 14.20 11.30
C ASP A 41 11.72 14.76 11.06
N THR A 42 12.37 14.34 9.98
CA THR A 42 13.70 14.79 9.57
C THR A 42 13.68 15.80 8.43
N MET A 43 12.52 16.03 7.82
CA MET A 43 12.36 16.95 6.68
C MET A 43 11.87 18.32 7.12
N GLU A 44 12.50 19.38 6.63
CA GLU A 44 11.91 20.72 6.67
C GLU A 44 10.75 20.78 5.68
N TRP A 45 9.54 21.04 6.18
CA TRP A 45 8.34 21.17 5.35
C TRP A 45 8.50 22.34 4.36
N ASP A 46 8.38 22.03 3.07
CA ASP A 46 8.48 22.99 1.97
C ASP A 46 7.51 22.57 0.86
N THR A 47 6.78 23.55 0.33
CA THR A 47 5.81 23.33 -0.73
C THR A 47 6.43 22.81 -2.04
N THR A 48 7.75 22.70 -2.14
CA THR A 48 8.45 22.23 -3.34
C THR A 48 8.99 20.80 -3.26
N LYS A 49 8.97 20.13 -2.09
CA LYS A 49 9.83 18.96 -1.87
C LYS A 49 9.16 17.60 -2.02
N ILE A 50 8.08 17.32 -1.30
CA ILE A 50 7.32 16.06 -1.41
C ILE A 50 5.85 16.35 -1.12
N ARG A 51 4.94 15.59 -1.73
CA ARG A 51 3.53 15.54 -1.34
C ARG A 51 3.06 14.12 -1.13
N VAL A 52 2.23 13.91 -0.11
CA VAL A 52 1.60 12.62 0.16
C VAL A 52 0.11 12.82 0.02
N TYR A 53 -0.50 11.92 -0.73
CA TYR A 53 -1.91 11.89 -1.00
C TYR A 53 -2.45 10.53 -0.57
N GLU A 54 -3.65 10.51 -0.01
CA GLU A 54 -4.31 9.29 0.46
C GLU A 54 -5.67 9.09 -0.20
N LEU A 55 -6.14 7.85 -0.25
CA LEU A 55 -7.56 7.58 -0.39
C LEU A 55 -8.23 7.53 0.99
N PRO A 56 -9.41 8.16 1.18
CA PRO A 56 -10.10 8.19 2.47
C PRO A 56 -10.83 6.87 2.79
N TYR A 57 -10.56 5.81 2.02
CA TYR A 57 -11.15 4.49 2.15
C TYR A 57 -10.13 3.42 1.73
N MET A 58 -10.36 2.20 2.20
CA MET A 58 -9.50 1.05 1.94
C MET A 58 -9.78 0.48 0.56
N LEU A 59 -8.73 0.05 -0.15
CA LEU A 59 -8.89 -0.79 -1.34
C LEU A 59 -9.07 -2.24 -0.90
N GLU A 60 -9.95 -2.97 -1.58
CA GLU A 60 -10.34 -4.32 -1.19
C GLU A 60 -9.53 -5.39 -1.95
N GLU A 61 -9.36 -6.56 -1.33
CA GLU A 61 -8.86 -7.75 -2.01
C GLU A 61 -9.64 -7.99 -3.32
N GLY A 62 -8.91 -8.22 -4.42
CA GLY A 62 -9.51 -8.45 -5.73
C GLY A 62 -9.67 -7.19 -6.59
N ASP A 63 -9.51 -5.99 -6.01
CA ASP A 63 -9.46 -4.76 -6.80
C ASP A 63 -8.29 -4.78 -7.79
N THR A 64 -8.51 -4.23 -8.98
CA THR A 64 -7.50 -4.18 -10.04
C THR A 64 -6.93 -2.78 -10.16
N VAL A 65 -5.63 -2.66 -10.02
CA VAL A 65 -4.90 -1.40 -10.05
C VAL A 65 -4.04 -1.34 -11.30
N ARG A 66 -3.99 -0.18 -11.97
CA ARG A 66 -3.16 0.10 -13.14
C ARG A 66 -2.16 1.21 -12.83
N ILE A 67 -0.87 0.93 -13.00
CA ILE A 67 0.24 1.83 -12.71
C ILE A 67 1.18 1.91 -13.91
N ALA A 68 1.62 3.11 -14.28
CA ALA A 68 2.73 3.31 -15.20
C ALA A 68 4.05 3.11 -14.43
N LYS A 69 4.46 1.84 -14.28
CA LYS A 69 5.60 1.46 -13.43
C LYS A 69 6.92 1.85 -14.08
N ILE A 70 7.82 2.42 -13.30
CA ILE A 70 9.21 2.66 -13.69
C ILE A 70 10.16 1.78 -12.89
N ASP A 71 11.35 1.58 -13.42
CA ASP A 71 12.49 1.08 -12.65
C ASP A 71 13.34 2.30 -12.23
N PRO A 72 13.44 2.62 -10.93
CA PRO A 72 14.19 3.80 -10.49
C PRO A 72 15.69 3.71 -10.77
N ASP A 73 16.22 2.51 -11.07
CA ASP A 73 17.63 2.29 -11.37
C ASP A 73 17.97 2.46 -12.87
N GLU A 74 16.98 2.70 -13.73
CA GLU A 74 17.20 3.00 -15.15
C GLU A 74 17.72 4.44 -15.37
N GLU A 75 18.48 4.66 -16.46
CA GLU A 75 19.08 5.97 -16.77
C GLU A 75 18.03 7.02 -17.18
N TYR A 76 16.95 6.58 -17.83
CA TYR A 76 15.82 7.40 -18.29
C TYR A 76 14.50 6.73 -17.90
N PRO A 77 14.16 6.66 -16.61
CA PRO A 77 13.00 5.92 -16.11
C PRO A 77 11.68 6.42 -16.70
N GLU A 78 11.59 7.72 -16.99
CA GLU A 78 10.42 8.38 -17.55
C GLU A 78 10.11 7.98 -19.00
N GLU A 79 11.14 7.60 -19.76
CA GLU A 79 11.01 7.17 -21.15
C GLU A 79 10.73 5.65 -21.26
N ASN A 80 10.91 4.92 -20.15
CA ASN A 80 10.90 3.46 -20.12
C ASN A 80 9.86 2.86 -19.16
N TYR A 81 8.74 3.56 -18.95
CA TYR A 81 7.66 3.03 -18.12
C TYR A 81 6.93 1.85 -18.76
N ARG A 82 6.37 1.00 -17.91
CA ARG A 82 5.56 -0.15 -18.30
C ARG A 82 4.20 -0.06 -17.63
N ASP A 83 3.16 0.05 -18.46
CA ASP A 83 1.78 -0.10 -18.00
C ASP A 83 1.59 -1.48 -17.36
N THR A 84 1.48 -1.47 -16.04
CA THR A 84 1.38 -2.66 -15.22
C THR A 84 0.01 -2.71 -14.59
N VAL A 85 -0.68 -3.84 -14.75
CA VAL A 85 -1.96 -4.11 -14.11
C VAL A 85 -1.77 -5.28 -13.16
N PHE A 86 -2.23 -5.13 -11.92
CA PHE A 86 -2.22 -6.21 -10.95
C PHE A 86 -3.49 -6.18 -10.10
N THR A 87 -3.78 -7.33 -9.51
CA THR A 87 -4.91 -7.53 -8.61
C THR A 87 -4.39 -7.51 -7.17
N LEU A 88 -5.02 -6.71 -6.32
CA LEU A 88 -4.70 -6.67 -4.90
C LEU A 88 -5.00 -8.03 -4.26
N ARG A 89 -4.06 -8.50 -3.45
CA ARG A 89 -4.15 -9.82 -2.80
C ARG A 89 -4.78 -9.76 -1.42
N GLU A 90 -4.79 -8.57 -0.81
CA GLU A 90 -5.23 -8.31 0.55
C GLU A 90 -5.72 -6.86 0.61
N ASP A 91 -6.63 -6.56 1.53
CA ASP A 91 -7.12 -5.21 1.78
C ASP A 91 -5.96 -4.28 2.20
N CYS A 92 -5.97 -3.05 1.71
CA CYS A 92 -4.89 -2.10 1.99
C CYS A 92 -5.30 -0.64 1.94
N TRP A 93 -4.59 0.18 2.71
CA TRP A 93 -4.60 1.63 2.58
C TRP A 93 -3.66 2.05 1.46
N TYR A 94 -4.14 2.95 0.61
CA TYR A 94 -3.38 3.42 -0.54
C TYR A 94 -2.95 4.87 -0.37
N PHE A 95 -1.68 5.11 -0.65
CA PHE A 95 -1.08 6.43 -0.70
C PHE A 95 -0.31 6.62 -2.00
N TYR A 96 -0.25 7.85 -2.46
CA TYR A 96 0.67 8.29 -3.49
C TYR A 96 1.62 9.33 -2.92
N ILE A 97 2.92 9.09 -3.08
CA ILE A 97 3.96 10.06 -2.76
C ILE A 97 4.43 10.68 -4.07
N ASP A 98 4.19 11.96 -4.23
CA ASP A 98 4.76 12.77 -5.29
C ASP A 98 6.14 13.26 -4.82
N ASP A 99 7.18 12.64 -5.38
CA ASP A 99 8.58 12.93 -5.05
C ASP A 99 9.10 14.16 -5.81
N THR A 100 8.37 14.62 -6.84
CA THR A 100 8.75 15.79 -7.64
C THR A 100 7.56 16.71 -7.94
N PRO A 101 6.89 17.31 -6.93
CA PRO A 101 5.69 18.12 -7.15
C PRO A 101 5.82 19.29 -8.14
N PRO A 102 6.98 19.97 -8.28
CA PRO A 102 7.12 21.06 -9.24
C PRO A 102 7.22 20.61 -10.71
N LEU A 103 7.41 19.32 -10.99
CA LEU A 103 7.59 18.81 -12.35
C LEU A 103 6.25 18.46 -12.99
N GLU A 104 6.14 18.70 -14.30
CA GLU A 104 4.97 18.32 -15.09
C GLU A 104 4.78 16.79 -15.13
N MET A 105 5.91 16.07 -15.11
CA MET A 105 5.93 14.62 -15.01
C MET A 105 6.07 14.24 -13.54
N MET A 106 4.93 13.89 -12.93
CA MET A 106 4.85 13.53 -11.52
C MET A 106 5.53 12.18 -11.29
N ILE A 107 6.85 12.16 -11.05
CA ILE A 107 7.53 10.92 -10.65
C ILE A 107 7.23 10.70 -9.17
N GLY A 108 6.82 9.49 -8.84
CA GLY A 108 6.39 9.20 -7.48
C GLY A 108 6.37 7.72 -7.13
N ARG A 109 5.73 7.46 -5.99
CA ARG A 109 5.63 6.14 -5.39
C ARG A 109 4.20 5.87 -5.01
N HIS A 110 3.68 4.74 -5.48
CA HIS A 110 2.48 4.14 -4.91
C HIS A 110 2.87 3.34 -3.68
N VAL A 111 2.20 3.60 -2.56
CA VAL A 111 2.41 2.87 -1.31
C VAL A 111 1.11 2.18 -0.93
N PHE A 112 1.18 0.86 -0.75
CA PHE A 112 0.07 0.03 -0.28
C PHE A 112 0.44 -0.45 1.11
N VAL A 113 -0.29 0.01 2.14
CA VAL A 113 -0.07 -0.37 3.54
C VAL A 113 -1.14 -1.38 3.94
N TYR A 114 -0.72 -2.58 4.32
CA TYR A 114 -1.58 -3.70 4.65
C TYR A 114 -2.00 -3.69 6.13
N SER A 115 -3.04 -4.48 6.42
CA SER A 115 -3.60 -4.66 7.77
C SER A 115 -2.55 -5.01 8.84
N ASP A 116 -1.48 -5.71 8.46
CA ASP A 116 -0.41 -6.17 9.35
C ASP A 116 0.78 -5.19 9.46
N LYS A 117 0.61 -3.94 9.01
CA LYS A 117 1.62 -2.87 8.96
C LYS A 117 2.77 -3.12 7.98
N LYS A 118 2.73 -4.18 7.17
CA LYS A 118 3.64 -4.30 6.03
C LYS A 118 3.19 -3.35 4.92
N TYR A 119 4.12 -3.03 4.03
CA TYR A 119 3.81 -2.20 2.89
C TYR A 119 4.60 -2.60 1.65
N ASP A 120 4.01 -2.34 0.50
CA ASP A 120 4.65 -2.43 -0.80
C ASP A 120 4.80 -1.02 -1.40
N ILE A 121 5.95 -0.78 -2.07
CA ILE A 121 6.24 0.47 -2.77
C ILE A 121 6.47 0.18 -4.25
N ILE A 122 5.77 0.89 -5.11
CA ILE A 122 5.92 0.80 -6.57
C ILE A 122 6.22 2.20 -7.11
N TYR A 123 7.40 2.35 -7.72
CA TYR A 123 7.79 3.58 -8.41
C TYR A 123 7.01 3.73 -9.72
N SER A 124 6.55 4.95 -10.00
CA SER A 124 5.72 5.22 -11.18
C SER A 124 5.90 6.62 -11.74
N ILE A 125 5.27 6.79 -12.90
CA ILE A 125 4.90 8.09 -13.45
C ILE A 125 3.41 8.30 -13.16
N GLY A 126 3.14 9.29 -12.33
CA GLY A 126 1.81 9.76 -11.98
C GLY A 126 1.09 8.91 -10.93
N PRO A 127 0.10 9.51 -10.27
CA PRO A 127 -0.83 8.80 -9.40
C PRO A 127 -1.76 7.90 -10.24
N LEU A 128 -2.55 7.09 -9.55
CA LEU A 128 -3.62 6.32 -10.19
C LEU A 128 -4.62 7.30 -10.83
N SER A 129 -4.62 7.35 -12.16
CA SER A 129 -5.35 8.35 -12.95
C SER A 129 -6.87 8.37 -12.70
N TYR A 130 -7.44 7.24 -12.27
CA TYR A 130 -8.84 7.14 -11.89
C TYR A 130 -9.17 7.91 -10.60
N TYR A 131 -8.25 7.94 -9.64
CA TYR A 131 -8.48 8.47 -8.29
C TYR A 131 -7.99 9.91 -8.09
N TRP A 132 -6.99 10.34 -8.87
CA TRP A 132 -6.34 11.64 -8.74
C TRP A 132 -7.30 12.84 -8.82
N ASN A 133 -8.27 12.80 -9.73
CA ASN A 133 -9.05 13.99 -10.04
C ASN A 133 -10.16 14.30 -9.02
N ASN A 134 -10.58 13.36 -8.17
CA ASN A 134 -11.77 13.56 -7.32
C ASN A 134 -11.75 12.88 -5.95
N GLU A 135 -10.81 11.98 -5.65
CA GLU A 135 -10.92 11.11 -4.48
C GLU A 135 -9.72 11.17 -3.55
N MET A 136 -8.56 11.57 -4.06
CA MET A 136 -7.33 11.66 -3.27
C MET A 136 -7.26 12.96 -2.46
N ILE A 137 -6.83 12.84 -1.21
CA ILE A 137 -6.69 13.96 -0.27
C ILE A 137 -5.21 14.18 0.01
N GLU A 138 -4.71 15.41 -0.15
CA GLU A 138 -3.35 15.77 0.26
C GLU A 138 -3.26 15.80 1.78
N ILE A 139 -2.34 15.02 2.35
CA ILE A 139 -2.04 15.05 3.77
C ILE A 139 -1.25 16.33 4.06
N LYS A 140 -1.60 17.03 5.13
CA LYS A 140 -0.85 18.19 5.63
C LYS A 140 -0.21 17.81 6.96
N TRP A 141 1.12 17.87 7.03
CA TRP A 141 1.90 17.54 8.23
C TRP A 141 2.95 18.62 8.50
#